data_AF-A0A2N1NJX6-F1
#
_entry.id   AF-A0A2N1NJX6-F1
#
_cell.length_a   1.000
_cell.length_b   1.000
_cell.length_c   1.000
_cell.angle_alpha   90.00
_cell.angle_beta   90.00
_cell.angle_gamma   90.00
#
_symmetry.space_group_name_H-M   'P 1'
#
loop_
_entity.id
_entity.type
_entity.pdbx_description
1 polymer ?
#
loop_
_entity_poly.entity_id
_entity_poly.type
_entity_poly.pdbx_seq_one_letter_code
_entity_poly.pdbx_strand_id
1 'polypeptide(L)'
;MDMITEINDKEVTKWVNDNKKTYMKAVFDLFYNIYNYYLEDVTKCKKIEEYIELEEKLIGANTVSKPGKIPVRLNKPETKVPAVYYFVSLFLIKWVGKAIKNIIEAILYVERVVALKYEQIKMQNAEILEKNEELEKKLAESNLINGLMIAELENRIRNLEADVIAKE
;
A
#
# COMPACT_ATOMS: atom_id res chain seq x y z
N MET A 1 23.58 8.33 -13.13
CA MET A 1 23.55 6.88 -13.32
C MET A 1 22.16 6.45 -12.93
N ASP A 2 21.29 6.21 -13.90
CA ASP A 2 19.94 5.72 -13.60
C ASP A 2 20.09 4.34 -12.97
N MET A 3 19.73 4.24 -11.69
CA MET A 3 19.72 2.98 -10.97
C MET A 3 18.52 2.19 -11.50
N ILE A 4 18.75 1.36 -12.51
CA ILE A 4 17.75 0.40 -12.98
C ILE A 4 17.62 -0.61 -11.85
N THR A 5 16.57 -0.46 -11.04
CA THR A 5 16.19 -1.45 -10.06
C THR A 5 15.79 -2.71 -10.83
N GLU A 6 16.67 -3.71 -10.89
CA GLU A 6 16.31 -5.03 -11.42
C GLU A 6 15.19 -5.60 -10.56
N ILE A 7 14.00 -5.70 -11.14
CA ILE A 7 12.87 -6.34 -10.48
C ILE A 7 13.15 -7.84 -10.47
N ASN A 8 13.30 -8.39 -9.27
CA ASN A 8 13.44 -9.83 -9.11
C ASN A 8 12.07 -10.51 -9.29
N ASP A 9 11.75 -10.88 -10.54
CA ASP A 9 10.48 -11.50 -10.92
C ASP A 9 10.11 -12.71 -10.06
N LYS A 10 11.09 -13.49 -9.58
CA LYS A 10 10.84 -14.64 -8.70
C LYS A 10 10.34 -14.20 -7.33
N GLU A 11 10.97 -13.18 -6.75
CA GLU A 11 10.55 -12.63 -5.46
C GLU A 11 9.18 -11.96 -5.55
N VAL A 12 8.95 -11.18 -6.61
CA VAL A 12 7.64 -10.55 -6.87
C VAL A 12 6.57 -11.62 -7.03
N THR A 13 6.82 -12.66 -7.81
CA THR A 13 5.86 -13.76 -8.01
C THR A 13 5.55 -14.49 -6.69
N LYS A 14 6.57 -14.73 -5.86
CA LYS A 14 6.38 -15.34 -4.54
C LYS A 14 5.54 -14.44 -3.64
N TRP A 15 5.86 -13.15 -3.57
CA TRP A 15 5.12 -12.16 -2.80
C TRP A 15 3.65 -12.05 -3.23
N VAL A 16 3.37 -12.04 -4.54
CA VAL A 16 2.00 -12.04 -5.08
C VAL A 16 1.25 -13.29 -4.64
N ASN A 17 1.88 -14.46 -4.72
CA ASN A 17 1.25 -15.72 -4.33
C ASN A 17 0.97 -15.81 -2.83
N ASP A 18 1.89 -15.32 -1.99
CA ASP A 18 1.73 -15.31 -0.54
C ASP A 18 0.62 -14.34 -0.12
N ASN A 19 0.54 -13.16 -0.74
CA ASN A 19 -0.57 -12.23 -0.54
C ASN A 19 -1.90 -12.82 -0.99
N LYS A 20 -1.96 -13.45 -2.17
CA LYS A 20 -3.16 -14.11 -2.67
C LYS A 20 -3.67 -15.14 -1.65
N LYS A 21 -2.79 -16.00 -1.13
CA LYS A 21 -3.16 -16.98 -0.09
C LYS A 21 -3.68 -16.31 1.16
N THR A 22 -3.03 -15.23 1.61
CA THR A 22 -3.41 -14.49 2.81
C THR A 22 -4.81 -13.89 2.68
N TYR A 23 -5.09 -13.17 1.60
CA TYR A 23 -6.41 -12.58 1.38
C TYR A 23 -7.49 -13.63 1.13
N MET A 24 -7.20 -14.70 0.40
CA MET A 24 -8.15 -15.81 0.22
C MET A 24 -8.47 -16.47 1.57
N LYS A 25 -7.47 -16.69 2.43
CA LYS A 25 -7.70 -17.21 3.78
C LYS A 25 -8.57 -16.26 4.60
N ALA A 26 -8.28 -14.96 4.58
CA ALA A 26 -9.09 -13.95 5.26
C ALA A 26 -10.55 -13.96 4.79
N VAL A 27 -10.80 -14.17 3.49
CA VAL A 27 -12.16 -14.36 2.97
C VAL A 27 -12.77 -15.66 3.49
N PHE A 28 -12.07 -16.79 3.43
CA PHE A 28 -12.60 -18.09 3.87
C PHE A 28 -12.88 -18.16 5.37
N ASP A 29 -12.05 -17.53 6.21
CA ASP A 29 -12.22 -17.52 7.67
C ASP A 29 -13.56 -16.87 8.07
N LEU A 30 -14.09 -15.95 7.26
CA LEU A 30 -15.41 -15.35 7.46
C LEU A 30 -16.58 -16.32 7.24
N PHE A 31 -16.35 -17.46 6.58
CA PHE A 31 -17.34 -18.51 6.36
C PHE A 31 -17.28 -19.61 7.42
N TYR A 32 -16.23 -19.66 8.24
CA TYR A 32 -15.98 -20.80 9.13
C TYR A 32 -17.14 -21.04 10.11
N ASN A 33 -17.69 -19.97 10.69
CA ASN A 33 -18.84 -20.05 11.61
C ASN A 33 -20.11 -19.42 11.03
N ILE A 34 -20.17 -19.16 9.73
CA ILE A 34 -21.28 -18.41 9.12
C ILE A 34 -22.62 -19.14 9.27
N TYR A 35 -22.56 -20.47 9.29
CA TYR A 35 -23.74 -21.31 9.41
C TYR A 35 -24.42 -21.10 10.77
N ASN A 36 -23.66 -21.22 11.85
CA ASN A 36 -24.17 -21.18 13.23
C ASN A 36 -24.62 -19.78 13.66
N TYR A 37 -24.03 -18.72 13.12
CA TYR A 37 -24.32 -17.35 13.56
C TYR A 37 -25.26 -16.58 12.64
N TYR A 38 -25.37 -16.96 11.36
CA TYR A 38 -26.08 -16.15 10.37
C TYR A 38 -27.01 -16.94 9.48
N LEU A 39 -26.58 -18.09 8.92
CA LEU A 39 -27.41 -18.81 7.95
C LEU A 39 -28.67 -19.42 8.57
N GLU A 40 -28.62 -19.83 9.84
CA GLU A 40 -29.81 -20.34 10.52
C GLU A 40 -30.96 -19.32 10.48
N ASP A 41 -30.69 -18.06 10.81
CA ASP A 41 -31.70 -16.99 10.79
C ASP A 41 -32.14 -16.65 9.37
N VAL A 42 -31.22 -16.64 8.41
CA VAL A 42 -31.55 -16.42 6.99
C VAL A 42 -32.46 -17.52 6.45
N THR A 43 -32.29 -18.78 6.88
CA THR A 43 -33.14 -19.90 6.44
C THR A 43 -34.56 -19.83 7.01
N LYS A 44 -34.77 -19.08 8.09
CA LYS A 44 -36.09 -18.86 8.69
C LYS A 44 -36.91 -17.80 7.95
N CYS A 45 -36.28 -16.96 7.13
CA CYS A 45 -36.97 -15.94 6.34
C CYS A 45 -37.93 -16.58 5.33
N LYS A 46 -39.19 -16.13 5.36
CA LYS A 46 -40.24 -16.54 4.40
C LYS A 46 -40.63 -15.42 3.47
N LYS A 47 -40.45 -14.16 3.91
CA LYS A 47 -40.80 -12.95 3.17
C LYS A 47 -39.57 -12.08 2.92
N ILE A 48 -39.70 -11.18 1.95
CA ILE A 48 -38.64 -10.25 1.57
C ILE A 48 -38.37 -9.26 2.69
N GLU A 49 -39.42 -8.76 3.33
CA GLU A 49 -39.34 -7.75 4.37
C GLU A 49 -38.54 -8.27 5.57
N GLU A 50 -38.82 -9.52 5.99
CA GLU A 50 -38.08 -10.23 7.05
C GLU A 50 -36.59 -10.36 6.70
N TYR A 51 -36.28 -10.66 5.43
CA TYR A 51 -34.91 -10.76 4.96
C TYR A 51 -34.21 -9.39 4.94
N ILE A 52 -34.90 -8.32 4.53
CA ILE A 52 -34.32 -6.96 4.49
C ILE A 52 -33.93 -6.50 5.90
N GLU A 53 -34.82 -6.68 6.88
CA GLU A 53 -34.54 -6.32 8.27
C GLU A 53 -33.37 -7.12 8.84
N LEU A 54 -33.32 -8.43 8.56
CA LEU A 54 -32.22 -9.29 8.99
C LEU A 54 -30.90 -8.89 8.32
N GLU A 55 -30.92 -8.60 7.03
CA GLU A 55 -29.74 -8.15 6.28
C GLU A 55 -29.18 -6.85 6.86
N GLU A 56 -30.02 -5.87 7.14
CA GLU A 56 -29.62 -4.60 7.73
C GLU A 56 -28.99 -4.80 9.11
N LYS A 57 -29.55 -5.70 9.94
CA LYS A 57 -29.01 -6.04 11.25
C LYS A 57 -27.64 -6.74 11.17
N LEU A 58 -27.47 -7.66 10.23
CA LEU A 58 -26.27 -8.51 10.17
C LEU A 58 -25.12 -7.89 9.36
N ILE A 59 -25.42 -7.14 8.31
CA ILE A 59 -24.41 -6.60 7.37
C ILE A 59 -24.35 -5.07 7.41
N GLY A 60 -25.43 -4.40 7.85
CA GLY A 60 -25.53 -2.95 8.04
C GLY A 60 -26.44 -2.24 7.03
N ALA A 61 -26.93 -1.04 7.38
CA ALA A 61 -27.91 -0.24 6.64
C ALA A 61 -27.52 0.16 5.20
N ASN A 62 -26.24 0.02 4.83
CA ASN A 62 -25.70 0.41 3.52
C ASN A 62 -25.21 -0.81 2.71
N THR A 63 -25.95 -1.91 2.72
CA THR A 63 -25.63 -3.10 1.93
C THR A 63 -25.83 -2.86 0.44
N VAL A 64 -24.70 -2.69 -0.27
CA VAL A 64 -24.28 -3.00 -1.66
C VAL A 64 -25.31 -3.08 -2.82
N SER A 65 -26.58 -3.36 -2.56
CA SER A 65 -27.68 -3.29 -3.52
C SER A 65 -28.99 -3.13 -2.75
N LYS A 66 -29.77 -2.07 -3.06
CA LYS A 66 -31.23 -2.12 -2.80
C LYS A 66 -31.74 -3.45 -3.36
N PRO A 67 -32.54 -4.24 -2.63
CA PRO A 67 -33.09 -5.47 -3.17
C PRO A 67 -33.84 -5.08 -4.45
N GLY A 68 -33.27 -5.45 -5.61
CA GLY A 68 -33.96 -5.30 -6.87
C GLY A 68 -35.25 -6.12 -6.83
N LYS A 69 -36.17 -5.89 -7.77
CA LYS A 69 -37.33 -6.79 -7.94
C LYS A 69 -36.79 -8.23 -7.99
N ILE A 70 -37.34 -9.13 -7.15
CA ILE A 70 -37.08 -10.56 -7.26
C ILE A 70 -37.23 -10.90 -8.75
N PRO A 71 -36.26 -11.59 -9.38
CA PRO A 71 -36.44 -12.05 -10.73
C PRO A 71 -37.75 -12.84 -10.80
N VAL A 72 -38.73 -12.31 -11.53
CA VAL A 72 -40.09 -12.87 -11.68
C VAL A 72 -40.06 -14.36 -12.11
N ARG A 73 -38.92 -14.81 -12.64
CA ARG A 73 -38.67 -16.16 -13.16
C ARG A 73 -38.16 -17.20 -12.14
N LEU A 74 -37.95 -16.89 -10.86
CA LEU A 74 -37.70 -17.95 -9.85
C LEU A 74 -38.97 -18.78 -9.56
N ASN A 75 -40.15 -18.26 -9.90
CA ASN A 75 -41.42 -18.96 -9.88
C ASN A 75 -41.83 -19.42 -11.30
N LYS A 76 -40.98 -20.21 -11.96
CA LYS A 76 -41.53 -21.08 -13.00
C LYS A 76 -42.41 -22.13 -12.30
N PRO A 77 -43.66 -22.38 -12.74
CA PRO A 77 -44.51 -23.41 -12.13
C PRO A 77 -43.83 -24.78 -12.07
N GLU A 78 -42.94 -25.04 -13.03
CA GLU A 78 -42.13 -26.25 -13.21
C GLU A 78 -40.97 -26.38 -12.21
N THR A 79 -40.47 -25.26 -11.67
CA THR A 79 -39.34 -25.25 -10.72
C THR A 79 -39.67 -24.34 -9.55
N LYS A 80 -40.26 -24.92 -8.50
CA LYS A 80 -40.29 -24.28 -7.17
C LYS A 80 -38.90 -24.35 -6.57
N VAL A 81 -38.08 -23.31 -6.74
CA VAL A 81 -36.89 -23.14 -5.90
C VAL A 81 -37.36 -22.69 -4.51
N PRO A 82 -37.12 -23.45 -3.43
CA PRO A 82 -37.50 -23.01 -2.09
C PRO A 82 -36.91 -21.64 -1.77
N ALA A 83 -37.73 -20.72 -1.22
CA ALA A 83 -37.33 -19.35 -0.89
C ALA A 83 -36.06 -19.27 -0.04
N VAL A 84 -35.84 -20.30 0.79
CA VAL A 84 -34.62 -20.47 1.60
C VAL A 84 -33.35 -20.42 0.76
N TYR A 85 -33.28 -21.10 -0.38
CA TYR A 85 -32.08 -21.09 -1.23
C TYR A 85 -31.83 -19.72 -1.86
N TYR A 86 -32.89 -18.97 -2.16
CA TYR A 86 -32.79 -17.62 -2.67
C TYR A 86 -32.19 -16.67 -1.63
N PHE A 87 -32.75 -16.66 -0.42
CA PHE A 87 -32.26 -15.81 0.68
C PHE A 87 -30.84 -16.17 1.09
N VAL A 88 -30.50 -17.45 1.19
CA VAL A 88 -29.14 -17.91 1.47
C VAL A 88 -28.17 -17.46 0.38
N SER A 89 -28.52 -17.62 -0.90
CA SER A 89 -27.65 -17.22 -2.01
C SER A 89 -27.41 -15.71 -2.02
N LEU A 90 -28.47 -14.91 -1.83
CA LEU A 90 -28.36 -13.45 -1.75
C LEU A 90 -27.49 -13.02 -0.57
N PHE A 91 -27.71 -13.59 0.61
CA PHE A 91 -26.95 -13.28 1.80
C PHE A 91 -25.47 -13.58 1.60
N LEU A 92 -25.13 -14.78 1.10
CA LEU A 92 -23.74 -15.18 0.87
C LEU A 92 -23.02 -14.25 -0.11
N ILE A 93 -23.67 -13.88 -1.22
CA ILE A 93 -23.09 -12.96 -2.22
C ILE A 93 -22.80 -11.59 -1.59
N LYS A 94 -23.76 -11.05 -0.83
CA LYS A 94 -23.60 -9.76 -0.16
C LYS A 94 -22.57 -9.81 0.97
N TRP A 95 -22.51 -10.93 1.71
CA TRP A 95 -21.51 -11.18 2.75
C TRP A 95 -20.09 -11.20 2.19
N VAL A 96 -19.86 -11.96 1.11
CA VAL A 96 -18.58 -11.94 0.37
C VAL A 96 -18.28 -10.51 -0.12
N GLY A 97 -19.26 -9.82 -0.70
CA GLY A 97 -19.08 -8.46 -1.19
C GLY A 97 -18.62 -7.48 -0.11
N LYS A 98 -19.22 -7.57 1.10
CA LYS A 98 -18.81 -6.76 2.26
C LYS A 98 -17.39 -7.11 2.71
N ALA A 99 -17.04 -8.40 2.76
CA ALA A 99 -15.71 -8.85 3.09
C ALA A 99 -14.64 -8.31 2.13
N ILE A 100 -14.87 -8.45 0.82
CA ILE A 100 -13.97 -7.95 -0.22
C ILE A 100 -13.82 -6.44 -0.13
N LYS A 101 -14.92 -5.70 0.08
CA LYS A 101 -14.88 -4.24 0.27
C LYS A 101 -13.95 -3.86 1.41
N ASN A 102 -14.07 -4.49 2.58
CA ASN A 102 -13.23 -4.19 3.74
C ASN A 102 -11.74 -4.51 3.46
N ILE A 103 -11.45 -5.62 2.76
CA ILE A 103 -10.09 -5.98 2.36
C ILE A 103 -9.50 -4.91 1.42
N ILE A 104 -10.26 -4.48 0.41
CA ILE A 104 -9.83 -3.43 -0.52
C ILE A 104 -9.58 -2.11 0.21
N GLU A 105 -10.47 -1.71 1.12
CA GLU A 105 -10.29 -0.50 1.94
C GLU A 105 -9.00 -0.55 2.77
N ALA A 106 -8.69 -1.70 3.37
CA ALA A 106 -7.44 -1.90 4.12
C ALA A 106 -6.20 -1.80 3.21
N ILE A 107 -6.23 -2.43 2.02
CA ILE A 107 -5.14 -2.36 1.04
C ILE A 107 -4.91 -0.91 0.59
N LEU A 108 -5.98 -0.19 0.23
CA LEU A 108 -5.90 1.21 -0.21
C LEU A 108 -5.36 2.13 0.88
N TYR A 109 -5.71 1.87 2.14
CA TYR A 109 -5.17 2.62 3.27
C TYR A 109 -3.65 2.45 3.39
N VAL A 110 -3.17 1.21 3.33
CA VAL A 110 -1.74 0.90 3.39
C VAL A 110 -1.00 1.57 2.23
N GLU A 111 -1.52 1.45 1.01
CA GLU A 111 -0.93 2.05 -0.18
C GLU A 111 -0.79 3.57 -0.05
N ARG A 112 -1.83 4.24 0.47
CA ARG A 112 -1.81 5.68 0.73
C ARG A 112 -0.73 6.07 1.73
N VAL A 113 -0.56 5.30 2.82
CA VAL A 113 0.48 5.55 3.83
C VAL A 113 1.88 5.36 3.24
N VAL A 114 2.08 4.33 2.43
CA VAL A 114 3.35 4.05 1.76
C VAL A 114 3.70 5.17 0.77
N ALA A 115 2.76 5.60 -0.07
CA ALA A 115 2.96 6.71 -1.00
C ALA A 115 3.36 8.01 -0.29
N LEU A 116 2.71 8.34 0.84
CA LEU A 116 3.07 9.52 1.63
C LEU A 116 4.50 9.43 2.20
N LYS A 117 4.90 8.27 2.71
CA LYS A 117 6.27 8.04 3.22
C LYS A 117 7.31 8.13 2.10
N TYR A 118 7.00 7.59 0.92
CA TYR A 118 7.89 7.66 -0.23
C TYR A 118 8.16 9.12 -0.64
N GLU A 119 7.13 9.95 -0.72
CA GLU A 119 7.30 11.38 -1.04
C GLU A 119 8.13 12.12 0.02
N GLN A 120 7.95 11.78 1.31
CA GLN A 120 8.80 12.34 2.38
C GLN A 120 10.27 11.96 2.21
N ILE A 121 10.57 10.68 1.97
CA ILE A 121 11.94 10.20 1.76
C ILE A 121 12.56 10.85 0.53
N LYS A 122 11.80 10.98 -0.56
CA LYS A 122 12.25 11.63 -1.79
C LYS A 122 12.65 13.09 -1.56
N MET A 123 11.85 13.83 -0.79
CA MET A 123 12.16 15.22 -0.41
C MET A 123 13.43 15.31 0.45
N GLN A 124 13.56 14.45 1.47
CA GLN A 124 14.75 14.39 2.32
C GLN A 124 16.01 14.05 1.52
N ASN A 125 15.92 13.11 0.58
CA ASN A 125 17.05 12.75 -0.28
C ASN A 125 17.46 13.91 -1.21
N ALA A 126 16.51 14.69 -1.71
CA ALA A 126 16.81 15.87 -2.51
C ALA A 126 17.55 16.94 -1.68
N GLU A 127 17.11 17.21 -0.45
CA GLU A 127 17.80 18.14 0.46
C GLU A 127 19.22 17.67 0.84
N ILE A 128 19.40 16.36 1.05
CA ILE A 128 20.71 15.78 1.35
C ILE A 128 21.64 15.92 0.13
N LEU A 129 21.12 15.68 -1.08
CA LEU A 129 21.89 15.82 -2.31
C LEU A 129 22.39 17.25 -2.50
N GLU A 130 21.50 18.25 -2.32
CA GLU A 130 21.86 19.66 -2.41
C GLU A 130 22.94 20.05 -1.38
N LYS A 131 22.80 19.62 -0.13
CA LYS A 131 23.79 19.88 0.92
C LYS A 131 25.13 19.22 0.62
N ASN A 132 25.13 18.02 0.05
CA ASN A 132 26.36 17.33 -0.34
C ASN A 132 27.08 18.10 -1.46
N GLU A 133 26.36 18.55 -2.48
CA GLU A 133 26.92 19.38 -3.57
C GLU A 133 27.52 20.69 -3.02
N GLU A 134 26.84 21.34 -2.07
CA GLU A 134 27.35 22.56 -1.42
C GLU A 134 28.63 22.28 -0.61
N LEU A 135 28.67 21.17 0.13
CA LEU A 135 29.84 20.76 0.90
C LEU A 135 31.03 20.40 0.00
N GLU A 136 30.80 19.70 -1.10
CA GLU A 136 31.83 19.38 -2.10
C GLU A 136 32.43 20.66 -2.69
N LYS A 137 31.58 21.65 -3.02
CA LYS A 137 32.06 22.94 -3.51
C LYS A 137 32.90 23.68 -2.47
N LYS A 138 32.43 23.77 -1.23
CA LYS A 138 33.18 24.41 -0.12
C LYS A 138 34.51 23.72 0.15
N LEU A 139 34.55 22.38 0.08
CA LEU A 139 35.77 21.60 0.23
C LEU A 139 36.76 21.89 -0.90
N ALA A 140 36.29 21.94 -2.15
CA ALA A 140 37.12 22.27 -3.30
C ALA A 140 37.71 23.69 -3.20
N GLU A 141 36.89 24.68 -2.81
CA GLU A 141 37.32 26.06 -2.58
C GLU A 141 38.35 26.15 -1.45
N SER A 142 38.12 25.46 -0.32
CA SER A 142 39.06 25.43 0.80
C SER A 142 40.38 24.78 0.42
N ASN A 143 40.36 23.65 -0.31
CA ASN A 143 41.56 22.99 -0.80
C ASN A 143 42.35 23.89 -1.76
N LEU A 144 41.66 24.64 -2.64
CA LEU A 144 42.30 25.60 -3.54
C LEU A 144 42.97 26.74 -2.76
N ILE A 145 42.26 27.36 -1.81
CA ILE A 145 42.80 28.45 -0.98
C ILE A 145 44.01 27.98 -0.18
N ASN A 146 43.91 26.82 0.47
CA ASN A 146 45.00 26.25 1.25
C ASN A 146 46.21 25.94 0.35
N GLY A 147 45.99 25.37 -0.84
CA GLY A 147 47.04 25.10 -1.81
C GLY A 147 47.76 26.36 -2.29
N LEU A 148 47.02 27.44 -2.58
CA LEU A 148 47.59 28.74 -2.95
C LEU A 148 48.43 29.34 -1.80
N MET A 149 47.93 29.27 -0.57
CA MET A 149 48.61 29.79 0.61
C MET A 149 49.92 29.03 0.90
N ILE A 150 49.92 27.70 0.75
CA ILE A 150 51.12 26.87 0.88
C ILE A 150 52.16 27.28 -0.17
N ALA A 151 51.77 27.39 -1.44
CA ALA A 151 52.68 27.76 -2.52
C ALA A 151 53.28 29.16 -2.33
N GLU A 152 52.50 30.11 -1.81
CA GLU A 152 52.99 31.45 -1.46
C GLU A 152 54.04 31.39 -0.33
N LEU A 153 53.76 30.64 0.74
CA LEU A 153 54.67 30.46 1.86
C LEU A 153 55.97 29.76 1.43
N GLU A 154 55.89 28.72 0.61
CA GLU A 154 57.06 28.03 0.04
C GLU A 154 57.93 28.98 -0.80
N ASN A 155 57.32 29.85 -1.62
CA ASN A 155 58.05 30.87 -2.38
C ASN A 155 58.76 31.87 -1.46
N ARG A 156 58.08 32.35 -0.41
CA ARG A 156 58.68 33.27 0.57
C ARG A 156 59.86 32.65 1.30
N ILE A 157 59.75 31.38 1.69
CA ILE A 157 60.86 30.64 2.32
C ILE A 157 62.04 30.54 1.37
N ARG A 158 61.84 30.11 0.11
CA ARG A 158 62.93 30.01 -0.89
C ARG A 158 63.65 31.33 -1.13
N ASN A 159 62.90 32.44 -1.20
CA ASN A 159 63.50 33.76 -1.35
C ASN A 159 64.34 34.16 -0.13
N LEU A 160 63.84 33.89 1.09
CA LEU A 160 64.58 34.16 2.32
C LEU A 160 65.85 33.30 2.44
N GLU A 161 65.78 32.03 2.04
CA GLU A 161 66.94 31.13 2.00
C GLU A 161 68.02 31.65 1.03
N ALA A 162 67.62 32.12 -0.16
CA ALA A 162 68.53 32.72 -1.13
C ALA A 162 69.20 34.00 -0.59
N ASP A 163 68.43 34.87 0.08
CA ASP A 163 68.94 36.10 0.69
C ASP A 163 69.94 35.85 1.82
N VAL A 164 69.75 34.76 2.59
CA VAL A 164 70.70 34.35 3.65
C VAL A 164 72.01 33.86 3.03
N ILE A 165 71.93 32.97 2.02
CA ILE A 165 73.12 32.44 1.32
C ILE A 165 73.92 33.56 0.67
N ALA A 166 73.26 34.58 0.12
CA ALA A 166 73.95 35.72 -0.51
C ALA A 166 74.68 36.64 0.48
N LYS A 167 74.44 36.51 1.79
CA LYS A 167 75.05 37.32 2.85
C LYS A 167 76.14 36.59 3.66
N GLU A 168 76.32 35.29 3.44
CA GLU A 168 77.46 34.49 3.94
C GLU A 168 78.65 34.52 2.97
#